data_AF-A0A7I9YS95-F1
#
_entry.id   AF-A0A7I9YS95-F1
#
_cell.length_a   1.000
_cell.length_b   1.000
_cell.length_c   1.000
_cell.angle_alpha   90.00
_cell.angle_beta   90.00
_cell.angle_gamma   90.00
#
_symmetry.space_group_name_H-M   'P 1'
#
loop_
_entity.id
_entity.type
_entity.pdbx_description
1 polymer ?
#
loop_
_entity_poly.entity_id
_entity_poly.type
_entity_poly.pdbx_seq_one_letter_code
_entity_poly.pdbx_strand_id
1 'polypeptide(L)'
;MVTSDDIVRVLKEARAPLSVTEIANALSGEVRECDAILWQDPHRFVWQPGHKWTLGGTKSRVERTQLADIPDARSSPMSATAPRELRALTLSSGTVLAVNRRPLDSDAFFTVRSAGNTITVTLNSAHELFVELPMPFEDKQDRSPYKDLCEILLGAWALYEDSLPGGSIRRATEDARLLWGRRVVEMLREANDDSTG
;
A
#
# COMPACT_ATOMS: atom_id res chain seq x y z
N MET A 1 -18.38 -22.04 -5.48
CA MET A 1 -17.39 -21.19 -4.79
C MET A 1 -16.11 -21.32 -5.56
N VAL A 2 -15.57 -20.18 -5.98
CA VAL A 2 -14.29 -20.14 -6.69
C VAL A 2 -13.17 -20.33 -5.68
N THR A 3 -12.17 -21.14 -6.02
CA THR A 3 -10.98 -21.31 -5.18
C THR A 3 -9.74 -20.67 -5.81
N SER A 4 -8.70 -20.45 -5.00
CA SER A 4 -7.39 -19.99 -5.49
C SER A 4 -6.81 -20.93 -6.55
N ASP A 5 -6.99 -22.24 -6.40
CA ASP A 5 -6.52 -23.23 -7.37
C ASP A 5 -7.27 -23.17 -8.72
N ASP A 6 -8.55 -22.82 -8.70
CA ASP A 6 -9.33 -22.62 -9.94
C ASP A 6 -8.82 -21.43 -10.74
N ILE A 7 -8.48 -20.33 -10.08
CA ILE A 7 -7.90 -19.14 -10.71
C ILE A 7 -6.52 -19.46 -11.28
N VAL A 8 -5.71 -20.26 -10.56
CA VAL A 8 -4.41 -20.70 -11.06
C VAL A 8 -4.54 -21.51 -12.36
N ARG A 9 -5.52 -22.42 -12.45
CA ARG A 9 -5.78 -23.20 -13.66
C ARG A 9 -6.09 -22.28 -14.85
N VAL A 10 -6.99 -21.31 -14.66
CA VAL A 10 -7.39 -20.37 -15.73
C VAL A 10 -6.21 -19.53 -16.22
N LEU A 11 -5.42 -18.95 -15.31
CA LEU A 11 -4.25 -18.14 -15.69
C LEU A 11 -3.17 -18.97 -16.39
N LYS A 12 -3.00 -20.24 -16.01
CA LYS A 12 -2.07 -21.17 -16.64
C LYS A 12 -2.50 -21.57 -18.06
N GLU A 13 -3.80 -21.79 -18.27
CA GLU A 13 -4.37 -22.15 -19.57
C GLU A 13 -4.37 -20.98 -20.55
N ALA A 14 -4.66 -19.77 -20.08
CA ALA A 14 -4.71 -18.56 -20.91
C ALA A 14 -3.34 -18.16 -21.48
N ARG A 15 -2.24 -18.53 -20.80
CA ARG A 15 -0.84 -18.18 -21.17
C ARG A 15 -0.60 -16.68 -21.40
N ALA A 16 -1.51 -15.84 -20.90
CA ALA A 16 -1.48 -14.39 -21.02
C ALA A 16 -2.14 -13.76 -19.78
N PRO A 17 -1.80 -12.51 -19.44
CA PRO A 17 -2.44 -11.79 -18.35
C PRO A 17 -3.95 -11.61 -18.61
N LEU A 18 -4.78 -11.89 -17.60
CA LEU A 18 -6.24 -11.75 -17.68
C LEU A 18 -6.76 -10.73 -16.67
N SER A 19 -7.76 -9.95 -17.05
CA SER A 19 -8.55 -9.15 -16.12
C SER A 19 -9.40 -10.02 -15.19
N VAL A 20 -9.79 -9.47 -14.05
CA VAL A 20 -10.68 -10.17 -13.10
C VAL A 20 -11.99 -10.58 -13.75
N THR A 21 -12.52 -9.76 -14.66
CA THR A 21 -13.75 -10.07 -15.42
C THR A 21 -13.55 -11.27 -16.34
N GLU A 22 -12.41 -11.37 -17.03
CA GLU A 22 -12.10 -12.52 -17.89
C GLU A 22 -11.92 -13.81 -17.06
N ILE A 23 -11.31 -13.71 -15.88
CA ILE A 23 -11.15 -14.84 -14.94
C ILE A 23 -12.51 -15.30 -14.41
N ALA A 24 -13.35 -14.36 -13.96
CA ALA A 24 -14.69 -14.66 -13.45
C ALA A 24 -15.57 -15.28 -14.53
N ASN A 25 -15.51 -14.78 -15.77
CA ASN A 25 -16.22 -15.35 -16.91
C ASN A 25 -15.76 -16.78 -17.22
N ALA A 26 -14.45 -17.05 -17.19
CA ALA A 26 -13.90 -18.39 -17.43
C ALA A 26 -14.31 -19.41 -16.35
N LEU A 27 -14.51 -18.96 -15.12
CA LEU A 27 -14.93 -19.79 -13.98
C LEU A 27 -16.45 -19.83 -13.77
N SER A 28 -17.22 -19.06 -14.55
CA SER A 28 -18.64 -18.79 -14.28
C SER A 28 -18.90 -18.35 -12.83
N GLY A 29 -17.96 -17.56 -12.28
CA GLY A 29 -17.95 -17.11 -10.89
C GLY A 29 -18.25 -15.62 -10.75
N GLU A 30 -18.34 -15.12 -9.50
CA GLU A 30 -18.51 -13.70 -9.25
C GLU A 30 -17.17 -12.94 -9.33
N VAL A 31 -17.19 -11.78 -9.99
CA VAL A 31 -16.02 -10.88 -10.12
C VAL A 31 -15.46 -10.52 -8.75
N ARG A 32 -16.33 -10.23 -7.77
CA ARG A 32 -15.92 -9.82 -6.42
C ARG A 32 -15.25 -10.96 -5.64
N GLU A 33 -15.72 -12.20 -5.81
CA GLU A 33 -15.13 -13.38 -5.20
C GLU A 33 -13.74 -13.66 -5.79
N CYS A 34 -13.62 -13.59 -7.12
CA CYS A 34 -12.34 -13.75 -7.82
C CYS A 34 -11.33 -12.65 -7.44
N ASP A 35 -11.77 -11.39 -7.37
CA ASP A 35 -10.94 -10.26 -6.96
C ASP A 35 -10.40 -10.48 -5.54
N ALA A 36 -11.28 -10.83 -4.59
CA ALA A 36 -10.87 -11.09 -3.21
C ALA A 36 -9.80 -12.19 -3.11
N ILE A 37 -9.95 -13.28 -3.86
CA ILE A 37 -8.99 -14.40 -3.87
C ILE A 37 -7.65 -13.99 -4.49
N LEU A 38 -7.68 -13.26 -5.59
CA LEU A 38 -6.48 -12.74 -6.27
C LEU A 38 -5.66 -11.85 -5.33
N TRP A 39 -6.33 -11.01 -4.53
CA TRP A 39 -5.68 -10.13 -3.56
C TRP A 39 -5.22 -10.83 -2.28
N GLN A 40 -5.86 -11.94 -1.88
CA GLN A 40 -5.51 -12.66 -0.65
C GLN A 40 -4.24 -13.51 -0.78
N ASP A 41 -3.77 -13.79 -2.01
CA ASP A 41 -2.60 -14.64 -2.25
C ASP A 41 -1.58 -13.98 -3.20
N PRO A 42 -0.92 -12.89 -2.74
CA PRO A 42 -0.01 -12.09 -3.57
C PRO A 42 1.27 -12.83 -3.96
N HIS A 43 1.58 -13.96 -3.31
CA HIS A 43 2.69 -14.82 -3.70
C HIS A 43 2.36 -15.69 -4.93
N ARG A 44 1.07 -15.93 -5.20
CA ARG A 44 0.60 -16.76 -6.31
C ARG A 44 0.08 -15.94 -7.47
N PHE A 45 -0.43 -14.73 -7.23
CA PHE A 45 -1.00 -13.87 -8.25
C PHE A 45 -0.29 -12.53 -8.31
N VAL A 46 0.23 -12.22 -9.49
CA VAL A 46 0.92 -10.97 -9.77
C VAL A 46 0.02 -10.13 -10.65
N TRP A 47 -0.27 -8.91 -10.20
CA TRP A 47 -1.00 -7.93 -10.98
C TRP A 47 -0.06 -7.18 -11.92
N GLN A 48 -0.57 -6.83 -13.09
CA GLN A 48 0.14 -6.11 -14.13
C GLN A 48 -0.60 -4.83 -14.54
N PRO A 49 0.13 -3.82 -15.03
CA PRO A 49 -0.46 -2.64 -15.65
C PRO A 49 -1.55 -3.00 -16.67
N GLY A 50 -2.66 -2.26 -16.65
CA GLY A 50 -3.84 -2.58 -17.44
C GLY A 50 -4.89 -3.45 -16.74
N HIS A 51 -4.80 -3.60 -15.41
CA HIS A 51 -5.76 -4.34 -14.57
C HIS A 51 -5.82 -5.84 -14.89
N LYS A 52 -4.66 -6.44 -15.15
CA LYS A 52 -4.54 -7.85 -15.52
C LYS A 52 -3.71 -8.63 -14.49
N TRP A 53 -3.91 -9.92 -14.44
CA TRP A 53 -3.31 -10.84 -13.46
C TRP A 53 -2.59 -11.97 -14.16
N THR A 54 -1.46 -12.38 -13.58
CA THR A 54 -0.62 -13.51 -13.99
C THR A 54 -0.20 -14.34 -12.79
N LEU A 55 0.34 -15.53 -13.02
CA LEU A 55 0.91 -16.34 -11.95
C LEU A 55 2.25 -15.78 -11.48
N GLY A 56 2.43 -15.69 -10.16
CA GLY A 56 3.73 -15.45 -9.53
C GLY A 56 4.67 -16.62 -9.79
N GLY A 57 5.87 -16.34 -10.29
CA GLY A 57 6.85 -17.37 -10.60
C GLY A 57 7.27 -18.14 -9.34
N THR A 58 7.11 -19.46 -9.34
CA THR A 58 7.71 -20.34 -8.33
C THR A 58 9.23 -20.27 -8.41
N LYS A 59 9.87 -19.41 -7.62
CA LYS A 59 11.29 -19.59 -7.27
C LYS A 59 11.38 -20.76 -6.29
N SER A 60 12.01 -21.83 -6.79
CA SER A 60 12.35 -23.05 -6.06
C SER A 60 12.94 -22.73 -4.69
N ARG A 61 12.38 -23.35 -3.66
CA ARG A 61 12.93 -23.42 -2.31
C ARG A 61 14.30 -24.11 -2.37
N VAL A 62 15.38 -23.33 -2.43
CA VAL A 62 16.74 -23.83 -2.19
C VAL A 62 17.03 -23.70 -0.70
N GLU A 63 17.32 -24.83 -0.08
CA GLU A 63 17.79 -24.97 1.30
C GLU A 63 18.92 -23.98 1.59
N ARG A 64 18.74 -23.15 2.61
CA ARG A 64 19.80 -22.26 3.09
C ARG A 64 20.65 -23.04 4.09
N THR A 65 21.77 -23.54 3.59
CA THR A 65 22.91 -24.02 4.37
C THR A 65 23.32 -22.98 5.41
N GLN A 66 23.54 -23.44 6.64
CA GLN A 66 24.09 -22.66 7.75
C GLN A 66 25.46 -22.07 7.36
N LEU A 67 25.60 -20.76 7.51
CA LEU A 67 26.90 -20.10 7.64
C LEU A 67 26.80 -19.04 8.76
N ALA A 68 27.72 -19.20 9.70
CA ALA A 68 27.80 -18.52 10.97
C ALA A 68 28.37 -17.10 10.88
N ASP A 69 28.19 -16.37 11.99
CA ASP A 69 28.82 -15.11 12.38
C ASP A 69 28.45 -13.83 11.61
N ILE A 70 27.32 -13.24 12.03
CA ILE A 70 27.10 -11.79 12.01
C ILE A 70 26.77 -11.38 13.46
N PRO A 71 27.42 -10.34 14.02
CA PRO A 71 27.18 -9.92 15.41
C PRO A 71 25.71 -9.58 15.62
N ASP A 72 25.17 -10.07 16.73
CA ASP A 72 23.77 -9.96 17.14
C ASP A 72 23.33 -8.49 17.22
N ALA A 73 22.59 -8.02 16.20
CA ALA A 73 21.92 -6.72 16.22
C ALA A 73 20.59 -6.75 16.99
N ARG A 74 20.33 -7.76 17.82
CA ARG A 74 19.27 -7.73 18.84
C ARG A 74 19.68 -6.87 20.02
N SER A 75 19.87 -5.58 19.77
CA SER A 75 19.96 -4.54 20.80
C SER A 75 19.66 -3.17 20.20
N SER A 76 18.49 -3.03 19.61
CA SER A 76 17.79 -1.74 19.63
C SER A 76 16.32 -2.03 19.93
N PRO A 77 15.84 -1.71 21.15
CA PRO A 77 14.42 -1.84 21.42
C PRO A 77 13.67 -0.91 20.47
N MET A 78 12.65 -1.47 19.83
CA MET A 78 11.64 -0.79 19.04
C MET A 78 11.25 0.51 19.74
N SER A 79 11.69 1.66 19.21
CA SER A 79 10.98 2.90 19.45
C SER A 79 9.71 2.82 18.61
N ALA A 80 8.70 2.10 19.12
CA ALA A 80 7.34 2.23 18.66
C ALA A 80 6.97 3.71 18.87
N THR A 81 7.09 4.50 17.81
CA THR A 81 6.91 5.95 17.85
C THR A 81 5.47 6.23 18.27
N ALA A 82 5.32 6.75 19.48
CA ALA A 82 4.02 7.13 20.04
C ALA A 82 3.26 8.07 19.08
N PRO A 83 1.91 8.06 19.11
CA PRO A 83 1.11 9.00 18.33
C PRO A 83 1.61 10.43 18.51
N ARG A 84 1.93 11.09 17.41
CA ARG A 84 2.48 12.46 17.42
C ARG A 84 1.83 13.28 16.32
N GLU A 85 1.40 14.49 16.69
CA GLU A 85 1.02 15.52 15.73
C GLU A 85 2.26 16.04 15.02
N LEU A 86 2.22 16.03 13.69
CA LEU A 86 3.29 16.49 12.82
C LEU A 86 3.03 17.91 12.34
N ARG A 87 1.78 18.23 11.98
CA ARG A 87 1.43 19.54 11.42
C ARG A 87 -0.06 19.84 11.49
N ALA A 88 -0.41 21.12 11.49
CA ALA A 88 -1.75 21.59 11.17
C ALA A 88 -1.67 22.77 10.20
N LEU A 89 -2.43 22.70 9.10
CA LEU A 89 -2.50 23.75 8.07
C LEU A 89 -3.95 24.20 7.90
N THR A 90 -4.21 25.49 8.01
CA THR A 90 -5.55 26.05 7.73
C THR A 90 -5.59 26.55 6.30
N LEU A 91 -6.52 26.02 5.50
CA LEU A 91 -6.74 26.43 4.11
C LEU A 91 -7.59 27.70 4.07
N SER A 92 -7.58 28.39 2.92
CA SER A 92 -8.40 29.59 2.69
C SER A 92 -9.91 29.32 2.83
N SER A 93 -10.35 28.07 2.68
CA SER A 93 -11.73 27.64 2.92
C SER A 93 -12.14 27.60 4.39
N GLY A 94 -11.20 27.74 5.33
CA GLY A 94 -11.41 27.50 6.76
C GLY A 94 -11.30 26.03 7.18
N THR A 95 -11.02 25.13 6.23
CA THR A 95 -10.72 23.72 6.50
C THR A 95 -9.34 23.59 7.11
N VAL A 96 -9.22 22.81 8.18
CA VAL A 96 -7.93 22.48 8.81
C VAL A 96 -7.47 21.11 8.35
N LEU A 97 -6.29 21.02 7.76
CA LEU A 97 -5.59 19.78 7.48
C LEU A 97 -4.63 19.46 8.64
N ALA A 98 -5.03 18.56 9.53
CA ALA A 98 -4.21 18.06 10.62
C ALA A 98 -3.46 16.80 10.19
N VAL A 99 -2.16 16.72 10.44
CA VAL A 99 -1.31 15.59 10.06
C VAL A 99 -0.70 14.99 11.31
N ASN A 100 -0.97 13.70 11.51
CA ASN A 100 -0.47 12.91 12.63
C ASN A 100 0.32 11.71 12.12
N ARG A 101 1.16 11.13 12.96
CA ARG A 101 1.71 9.79 12.76
C ARG A 101 1.34 8.87 13.90
N ARG A 102 1.09 7.60 13.58
CA ARG A 102 0.98 6.48 14.52
C ARG A 102 1.08 5.16 13.75
N PRO A 103 1.38 4.03 14.41
CA PRO A 103 1.21 2.73 13.78
C PRO A 103 -0.27 2.50 13.44
N LEU A 104 -0.54 1.95 12.26
CA LEU A 104 -1.87 1.54 11.81
C LEU A 104 -1.83 0.06 11.40
N ASP A 105 -2.90 -0.66 11.77
CA ASP A 105 -3.11 -2.05 11.37
C ASP A 105 -3.83 -2.07 10.00
N SER A 106 -3.07 -1.73 8.94
CA SER A 106 -3.58 -1.56 7.58
C SER A 106 -2.43 -1.45 6.57
N ASP A 107 -2.64 -1.97 5.36
CA ASP A 107 -1.68 -1.86 4.25
C ASP A 107 -1.43 -0.43 3.78
N ALA A 108 -2.36 0.50 3.99
CA ALA A 108 -2.14 1.89 3.59
C ALA A 108 -1.04 2.57 4.42
N PHE A 109 -0.14 3.30 3.75
CA PHE A 109 0.85 4.15 4.43
C PHE A 109 0.26 5.44 5.01
N PHE A 110 -1.01 5.75 4.73
CA PHE A 110 -1.74 6.83 5.38
C PHE A 110 -3.25 6.57 5.42
N THR A 111 -3.97 7.30 6.29
CA THR A 111 -5.44 7.33 6.34
C THR A 111 -5.96 8.76 6.39
N VAL A 112 -7.19 8.95 5.92
CA VAL A 112 -7.90 10.23 5.96
C VAL A 112 -9.16 10.07 6.82
N ARG A 113 -9.39 11.01 7.73
CA ARG A 113 -10.63 11.09 8.52
C ARG A 113 -11.12 12.52 8.59
N SER A 114 -12.41 12.70 8.35
CA SER A 114 -13.05 14.01 8.39
C SER A 114 -13.90 14.15 9.63
N ALA A 115 -13.75 15.27 10.34
CA ALA A 115 -14.56 15.63 11.49
C ALA A 115 -14.81 17.15 11.49
N GLY A 116 -16.04 17.56 11.18
CA GLY A 116 -16.39 18.97 11.06
C GLY A 116 -15.58 19.67 9.96
N ASN A 117 -14.85 20.73 10.31
CA ASN A 117 -13.97 21.44 9.40
C ASN A 117 -12.53 20.89 9.38
N THR A 118 -12.26 19.79 10.07
CA THR A 118 -10.92 19.22 10.19
C THR A 118 -10.80 17.93 9.40
N ILE A 119 -9.84 17.87 8.49
CA ILE A 119 -9.40 16.67 7.79
C ILE A 119 -8.11 16.21 8.47
N THR A 120 -8.14 15.01 9.04
CA THR A 120 -6.98 14.39 9.68
C THR A 120 -6.34 13.39 8.74
N VAL A 121 -5.11 13.65 8.33
CA VAL A 121 -4.22 12.68 7.68
C VAL A 121 -3.40 11.99 8.75
N THR A 122 -3.46 10.66 8.81
CA THR A 122 -2.61 9.88 9.71
C THR A 122 -1.65 9.03 8.92
N LEU A 123 -0.35 9.34 8.98
CA LEU A 123 0.72 8.54 8.40
C LEU A 123 0.95 7.27 9.24
N ASN A 124 1.01 6.11 8.57
CA ASN A 124 1.26 4.83 9.19
C ASN A 124 2.75 4.67 9.47
N SER A 125 3.20 4.96 10.69
CA SER A 125 4.62 4.84 11.05
C SER A 125 5.16 3.41 11.04
N ALA A 126 4.30 2.39 10.94
CA ALA A 126 4.69 0.99 10.83
C ALA A 126 4.81 0.49 9.38
N HIS A 127 4.45 1.31 8.38
CA HIS A 127 4.50 0.91 6.99
C HIS A 127 5.96 0.88 6.46
N GLU A 128 6.31 -0.17 5.70
CA GLU A 128 7.68 -0.43 5.20
C GLU A 128 8.28 0.77 4.43
N LEU A 129 7.43 1.54 3.73
CA LEU A 129 7.80 2.81 3.08
C LEU A 129 8.70 3.70 3.96
N PHE A 130 8.36 3.87 5.22
CA PHE A 130 9.05 4.81 6.11
C PHE A 130 10.25 4.20 6.83
N VAL A 131 10.65 2.97 6.50
CA VAL A 131 11.90 2.37 6.97
C VAL A 131 13.08 3.03 6.27
N GLU A 132 12.99 3.21 4.95
CA GLU A 132 14.09 3.71 4.12
C GLU A 132 13.83 5.12 3.58
N LEU A 133 12.56 5.49 3.35
CA LEU A 133 12.20 6.80 2.81
C LEU A 133 11.76 7.79 3.91
N PRO A 134 12.05 9.09 3.75
CA PRO A 134 11.71 10.09 4.75
C PRO A 134 10.20 10.24 4.91
N MET A 135 9.75 10.39 6.16
CA MET A 135 8.35 10.67 6.47
C MET A 135 8.01 12.12 6.07
N PRO A 136 7.01 12.35 5.18
CA PRO A 136 6.51 13.69 4.89
C PRO A 136 5.98 14.36 6.17
N PHE A 137 5.99 15.69 6.23
CA PHE A 137 5.54 16.48 7.39
C PHE A 137 6.36 16.33 8.68
N GLU A 138 7.37 15.44 8.76
CA GLU A 138 8.23 15.37 9.95
C GLU A 138 9.23 16.53 10.00
N ASP A 139 9.30 17.25 11.12
CA ASP A 139 10.22 18.37 11.28
C ASP A 139 11.69 17.91 11.34
N LYS A 140 12.39 18.11 10.22
CA LYS A 140 13.83 18.31 10.13
C LYS A 140 14.05 19.56 9.27
N GLN A 141 15.12 20.31 9.53
CA GLN A 141 15.53 21.55 8.85
C GLN A 141 15.66 21.46 7.31
N ASP A 142 15.32 20.31 6.73
CA ASP A 142 15.42 19.97 5.33
C ASP A 142 14.07 20.15 4.63
N ARG A 143 13.80 21.38 4.20
CA ARG A 143 12.71 21.69 3.25
C ARG A 143 13.19 21.35 1.84
N SER A 144 13.26 20.06 1.54
CA SER A 144 13.56 19.63 0.18
C SER A 144 12.33 19.85 -0.72
N PRO A 145 12.48 20.32 -1.97
CA PRO A 145 11.35 20.46 -2.89
C PRO A 145 10.58 19.15 -3.11
N TYR A 146 11.26 18.01 -2.98
CA TYR A 146 10.63 16.70 -3.06
C TYR A 146 9.69 16.44 -1.89
N LYS A 147 10.08 16.84 -0.68
CA LYS A 147 9.23 16.74 0.50
C LYS A 147 7.98 17.61 0.35
N ASP A 148 8.15 18.86 -0.09
CA ASP A 148 7.03 19.77 -0.34
C ASP A 148 6.07 19.18 -1.39
N LEU A 149 6.60 18.56 -2.44
CA LEU A 149 5.79 17.85 -3.44
C LEU A 149 4.96 16.72 -2.81
N CYS A 150 5.58 15.85 -2.00
CA CYS A 150 4.86 14.78 -1.30
C CYS A 150 3.79 15.32 -0.35
N GLU A 151 4.09 16.38 0.40
CA GLU A 151 3.13 17.02 1.30
C GLU A 151 1.93 17.59 0.55
N ILE A 152 2.16 18.25 -0.59
CA ILE A 152 1.11 18.78 -1.46
C ILE A 152 0.25 17.65 -2.03
N LEU A 153 0.85 16.57 -2.54
CA LEU A 153 0.12 15.44 -3.13
C LEU A 153 -0.76 14.73 -2.08
N LEU A 154 -0.24 14.51 -0.87
CA LEU A 154 -1.00 13.91 0.22
C LEU A 154 -2.14 14.82 0.71
N GLY A 155 -1.88 16.14 0.80
CA GLY A 155 -2.91 17.12 1.12
C GLY A 155 -4.01 17.17 0.05
N ALA A 156 -3.65 17.15 -1.22
CA ALA A 156 -4.59 17.13 -2.34
C ALA A 156 -5.45 15.85 -2.34
N TRP A 157 -4.85 14.68 -2.08
CA TRP A 157 -5.60 13.44 -1.90
C TRP A 157 -6.59 13.54 -0.75
N ALA A 158 -6.16 14.06 0.41
CA ALA A 158 -7.02 14.16 1.59
C ALA A 158 -8.24 15.06 1.35
N LEU A 159 -8.06 16.18 0.63
CA LEU A 159 -9.15 17.06 0.21
C LEU A 159 -10.09 16.39 -0.79
N TYR A 160 -9.53 15.64 -1.74
CA TYR A 160 -10.32 14.86 -2.67
C TYR A 160 -11.18 13.81 -1.93
N GLU A 161 -10.58 12.96 -1.08
CA GLU A 161 -11.27 11.90 -0.33
C GLU A 161 -12.37 12.49 0.59
N ASP A 162 -12.12 13.65 1.21
CA ASP A 162 -13.10 14.38 2.02
C ASP A 162 -14.29 14.89 1.19
N SER A 163 -14.04 15.38 -0.02
CA SER A 163 -15.09 15.92 -0.91
C SER A 163 -16.04 14.85 -1.46
N LEU A 164 -15.66 13.57 -1.39
CA LEU A 164 -16.44 12.49 -1.99
C LEU A 164 -17.72 12.23 -1.20
N PRO A 165 -18.86 12.02 -1.90
CA PRO A 165 -20.05 11.52 -1.24
C PRO A 165 -19.76 10.13 -0.66
N GLY A 166 -20.39 9.82 0.49
CA GLY A 166 -20.32 8.48 1.05
C GLY A 166 -20.83 7.40 0.09
N GLY A 167 -20.66 6.13 0.45
CA GLY A 167 -21.11 5.00 -0.37
C GLY A 167 -19.99 4.38 -1.21
N SER A 168 -20.33 3.89 -2.40
CA SER A 168 -19.41 3.07 -3.22
C SER A 168 -18.16 3.83 -3.69
N ILE A 169 -18.30 5.10 -4.06
CA ILE A 169 -17.18 5.92 -4.55
C ILE A 169 -16.15 6.13 -3.45
N ARG A 170 -16.58 6.54 -2.26
CA ARG A 170 -15.68 6.71 -1.10
C ARG A 170 -14.97 5.40 -0.74
N ARG A 171 -15.68 4.27 -0.73
CA ARG A 171 -15.06 2.95 -0.49
C ARG A 171 -14.00 2.62 -1.54
N ALA A 172 -14.29 2.85 -2.82
CA ALA A 172 -13.33 2.61 -3.90
C ALA A 172 -12.07 3.49 -3.75
N THR A 173 -12.20 4.73 -3.28
CA THR A 173 -11.06 5.60 -2.97
C THR A 173 -10.26 5.11 -1.77
N GLU A 174 -10.94 4.66 -0.71
CA GLU A 174 -10.28 4.03 0.45
C GLU A 174 -9.53 2.74 0.04
N ASP A 175 -10.12 1.93 -0.84
CA ASP A 175 -9.51 0.71 -1.40
C ASP A 175 -8.29 1.04 -2.28
N ALA A 176 -8.37 2.11 -3.08
CA ALA A 176 -7.24 2.58 -3.87
C ALA A 176 -6.04 3.01 -2.99
N ARG A 177 -6.32 3.63 -1.84
CA ARG A 177 -5.30 4.01 -0.86
C ARG A 177 -4.64 2.78 -0.21
N LEU A 178 -5.40 1.72 0.06
CA LEU A 178 -4.84 0.44 0.52
C LEU A 178 -3.97 -0.21 -0.57
N LEU A 179 -4.45 -0.19 -1.81
CA LEU A 179 -3.71 -0.72 -2.96
C LEU A 179 -2.37 0.00 -3.16
N TRP A 180 -2.35 1.33 -3.02
CA TRP A 180 -1.12 2.11 -3.09
C TRP A 180 -0.08 1.66 -2.07
N GLY A 181 -0.50 1.39 -0.83
CA GLY A 181 0.42 0.90 0.19
C GLY A 181 1.07 -0.44 -0.18
N ARG A 182 0.26 -1.40 -0.63
CA ARG A 182 0.78 -2.68 -1.13
C ARG A 182 1.76 -2.50 -2.30
N ARG A 183 1.43 -1.64 -3.27
CA ARG A 183 2.29 -1.37 -4.44
C ARG A 183 3.64 -0.76 -4.08
N VAL A 184 3.64 0.15 -3.11
CA VAL A 184 4.88 0.76 -2.63
C VAL A 184 5.81 -0.32 -2.06
N VAL A 185 5.28 -1.27 -1.29
CA VAL A 185 6.06 -2.38 -0.74
C VAL A 185 6.67 -3.25 -1.85
N GLU A 186 5.90 -3.57 -2.88
CA GLU A 186 6.40 -4.33 -4.04
C GLU A 186 7.52 -3.57 -4.77
N MET A 187 7.31 -2.28 -5.06
CA MET A 187 8.30 -1.45 -5.74
C MET A 187 9.61 -1.31 -4.96
N LEU A 188 9.54 -1.21 -3.63
CA LEU A 188 10.73 -1.14 -2.78
C LEU A 188 11.53 -2.45 -2.83
N ARG A 189 10.85 -3.60 -2.87
CA ARG A 189 11.51 -4.91 -2.99
C ARG A 189 12.20 -5.06 -4.35
N GLU A 190 11.52 -4.67 -5.44
CA GLU A 190 12.10 -4.70 -6.79
C GLU A 190 13.33 -3.79 -6.91
N ALA A 191 13.27 -2.57 -6.37
CA ALA A 191 14.39 -1.64 -6.37
C ALA A 191 15.61 -2.18 -5.61
N ASN A 192 15.39 -2.90 -4.52
CA ASN A 192 16.46 -3.49 -3.71
C ASN A 192 17.09 -4.73 -4.40
N ASP A 193 16.30 -5.51 -5.13
CA ASP A 193 16.82 -6.65 -5.91
C ASP A 193 17.70 -6.19 -7.09
N ASP A 194 17.32 -5.11 -7.79
CA ASP A 194 18.10 -4.54 -8.90
C ASP A 194 19.41 -3.87 -8.44
N SER A 195 19.49 -3.45 -7.17
CA SER A 195 20.68 -2.83 -6.58
C SER A 195 21.80 -3.84 -6.28
N THR A 196 21.52 -5.14 -6.37
CA THR A 196 22.41 -6.23 -5.96
C THR A 196 22.91 -7.09 -7.14
N GLY A 197 22.52 -6.75 -8.38
CA GLY A 197 22.95 -7.41 -9.63
C GLY A 197 23.93 -6.57 -10.43
#